data_AF-A0A354FNQ2-F1
#
_entry.id   AF-A0A354FNQ2-F1
#
_cell.length_a   1.000
_cell.length_b   1.000
_cell.length_c   1.000
_cell.angle_alpha   90.00
_cell.angle_beta   90.00
_cell.angle_gamma   90.00
#
_symmetry.space_group_name_H-M   'P 1'
#
loop_
_entity.id
_entity.type
_entity.pdbx_description
1 polymer ?
#
loop_
_entity_poly.entity_id
_entity_poly.type
_entity_poly.pdbx_seq_one_letter_code
_entity_poly.pdbx_strand_id
1 'polypeptide(L)'
;MVNSNPRRNDLGDALRVACDTLRNVWEFRELGRMYDHYTHRANIIQGGQLTYGRDAWLERVTQQLTCFPDARLFIDEVFACEDESGNFRVALRCTFVGTHLGHGVYGTPTGQRIVQPWLLLL
;
A
#
# COMPACT_ATOMS: atom_id res chain seq x y z
N MET A 1 9.12 5.67 3.47
CA MET A 1 9.63 5.37 4.81
C MET A 1 8.45 5.25 5.74
N VAL A 2 8.26 4.06 6.30
CA VAL A 2 7.23 3.80 7.31
C VAL A 2 7.70 4.38 8.64
N ASN A 3 6.90 5.22 9.28
CA ASN A 3 7.24 5.84 10.55
C ASN A 3 7.06 4.81 11.69
N SER A 4 8.17 4.22 12.15
CA SER A 4 8.19 3.44 13.38
C SER A 4 8.27 4.39 14.58
N ASN A 5 7.29 4.29 15.47
CA ASN A 5 7.20 5.04 16.73
C ASN A 5 8.47 4.82 17.59
N PRO A 6 9.11 5.88 18.16
CA PRO A 6 10.42 5.81 18.82
C PRO A 6 10.52 4.96 20.11
N ARG A 7 9.48 4.19 20.48
CA ARG A 7 9.45 3.36 21.69
C ARG A 7 9.59 1.85 21.44
N ARG A 8 9.66 1.41 20.17
CA ARG A 8 9.66 0.00 19.76
C ARG A 8 10.25 -0.10 18.35
N ASN A 9 11.58 -0.18 18.24
CA ASN A 9 12.30 -0.03 16.98
C ASN A 9 13.01 -1.34 16.62
N ASP A 10 12.24 -2.41 16.39
CA ASP A 10 12.77 -3.66 15.83
C ASP A 10 12.16 -3.94 14.43
N LEU A 11 12.88 -4.76 13.65
CA LEU A 11 12.47 -5.15 12.30
C LEU A 11 11.09 -5.82 12.28
N GLY A 12 10.76 -6.55 13.35
CA GLY A 12 9.47 -7.24 13.50
C GLY A 12 8.31 -6.26 13.57
N ASP A 13 8.47 -5.15 14.29
CA ASP A 13 7.47 -4.10 14.37
C ASP A 13 7.26 -3.38 13.03
N ALA A 14 8.34 -3.13 12.26
CA ALA A 14 8.22 -2.52 10.93
C ALA A 14 7.41 -3.41 9.96
N LEU A 15 7.68 -4.73 9.96
CA LEU A 15 6.94 -5.70 9.16
C LEU A 15 5.47 -5.77 9.58
N ARG A 16 5.20 -5.84 10.89
CA ARG A 16 3.84 -5.91 11.44
C ARG A 16 3.03 -4.66 11.07
N VAL A 17 3.62 -3.47 11.24
CA VAL A 17 2.97 -2.20 10.89
C VAL A 17 2.64 -2.14 9.40
N ALA A 18 3.56 -2.55 8.52
CA ALA A 18 3.30 -2.54 7.08
C ALA A 18 2.14 -3.48 6.69
N CYS A 19 2.15 -4.71 7.21
CA CYS A 19 1.07 -5.68 6.99
C CYS A 19 -0.28 -5.19 7.51
N ASP A 20 -0.32 -4.68 8.74
CA ASP A 20 -1.54 -4.19 9.37
C ASP A 20 -2.11 -2.98 8.64
N THR A 21 -1.24 -2.05 8.20
CA THR A 21 -1.65 -0.88 7.42
C THR A 21 -2.30 -1.29 6.10
N LEU A 22 -1.68 -2.21 5.36
CA LEU A 22 -2.21 -2.67 4.07
C LEU A 22 -3.50 -3.43 4.25
N ARG A 23 -3.61 -4.28 5.27
CA ARG A 23 -4.85 -4.99 5.59
C ARG A 23 -5.97 -4.00 5.90
N ASN A 24 -5.71 -3.00 6.75
CA ASN A 24 -6.73 -2.01 7.11
C ASN A 24 -7.22 -1.18 5.92
N VAL A 25 -6.30 -0.80 5.03
CA VAL A 25 -6.62 -0.08 3.80
C VAL A 25 -7.43 -0.95 2.83
N TRP A 26 -6.95 -2.16 2.52
CA TRP A 26 -7.46 -2.98 1.43
C TRP A 26 -8.53 -3.99 1.82
N GLU A 27 -8.74 -4.26 3.10
CA GLU A 27 -9.86 -5.08 3.59
C GLU A 27 -10.93 -4.22 4.26
N PHE A 28 -10.52 -3.32 5.16
CA PHE A 28 -11.45 -2.54 5.98
C PHE A 28 -11.74 -1.12 5.45
N ARG A 29 -11.10 -0.71 4.34
CA ARG A 29 -11.25 0.63 3.72
C ARG A 29 -10.89 1.77 4.69
N GLU A 30 -10.07 1.49 5.71
CA GLU A 30 -9.62 2.48 6.69
C GLU A 30 -8.43 3.28 6.14
N LEU A 31 -8.69 4.11 5.13
CA LEU A 31 -7.66 4.93 4.50
C LEU A 31 -6.94 5.87 5.48
N GLY A 32 -7.60 6.26 6.57
CA GLY A 32 -7.03 7.08 7.64
C GLY A 32 -5.77 6.49 8.28
N ARG A 33 -5.62 5.16 8.29
CA ARG A 33 -4.44 4.46 8.82
C ARG A 33 -3.16 4.79 8.07
N MET A 34 -3.27 5.29 6.83
CA MET A 34 -2.09 5.74 6.09
C MET A 34 -1.42 6.94 6.76
N TYR A 35 -2.17 7.81 7.44
CA TYR A 35 -1.61 8.97 8.13
C TYR A 35 -0.75 8.61 9.35
N ASP A 36 -1.03 7.46 9.96
CA ASP A 36 -0.32 6.96 11.14
C ASP A 36 1.08 6.44 10.79
N HIS A 37 1.23 5.87 9.60
CA HIS A 37 2.39 5.05 9.26
C HIS A 37 3.21 5.56 8.07
N TYR A 38 2.64 6.36 7.16
CA TYR A 38 3.40 6.96 6.07
C TYR A 38 3.92 8.35 6.45
N THR A 39 5.24 8.56 6.30
CA THR A 39 5.82 9.90 6.42
C THR A 39 5.28 10.81 5.31
N HIS A 40 5.23 12.11 5.57
CA HIS A 40 4.70 13.08 4.60
C HIS A 40 5.44 13.03 3.25
N ARG A 41 6.75 12.74 3.28
CA ARG A 41 7.63 12.61 2.12
C ARG A 41 7.92 11.15 1.74
N ALA A 42 7.00 10.23 2.03
CA ALA A 42 7.20 8.83 1.68
C ALA A 42 7.33 8.65 0.16
N ASN A 43 8.27 7.81 -0.26
CA ASN A 43 8.40 7.34 -1.63
C ASN A 43 7.74 5.97 -1.71
N ILE A 44 6.68 5.86 -2.51
CA ILE A 44 5.97 4.60 -2.70
C ILE A 44 6.13 4.18 -4.15
N ILE A 45 6.65 2.98 -4.40
CA ILE A 45 6.72 2.42 -5.76
C ILE A 45 5.72 1.27 -5.84
N GLN A 46 4.72 1.38 -6.71
CA GLN A 46 3.73 0.33 -6.97
C GLN A 46 3.81 -0.09 -8.44
N GLY A 47 4.17 -1.36 -8.71
CA GLY A 47 4.22 -1.87 -10.08
C GLY A 47 5.19 -1.08 -10.99
N GLY A 48 6.30 -0.59 -10.43
CA GLY A 48 7.28 0.23 -11.12
C GLY A 48 6.94 1.71 -11.25
N GLN A 49 5.77 2.16 -10.76
CA GLN A 49 5.37 3.57 -10.77
C GLN A 49 5.67 4.22 -9.42
N LEU A 50 6.48 5.29 -9.42
CA LEU A 50 6.79 6.06 -8.23
C LEU A 50 5.68 7.07 -7.92
N THR A 51 5.24 7.08 -6.66
CA THR A 51 4.33 8.07 -6.08
C THR A 51 5.08 8.78 -4.95
N TYR A 52 5.15 10.11 -5.03
CA TYR A 52 5.82 10.93 -4.03
C TYR A 52 4.81 11.54 -3.06
N GLY A 53 5.01 11.26 -1.77
CA GLY A 53 4.22 11.81 -0.69
C GLY A 53 2.98 10.97 -0.36
N ARG A 54 2.60 11.00 0.92
CA ARG A 54 1.48 10.20 1.43
C ARG A 54 0.13 10.62 0.86
N ASP A 55 -0.06 11.91 0.55
CA ASP A 55 -1.35 12.43 0.09
C ASP A 55 -1.63 11.99 -1.36
N ALA A 56 -0.59 12.00 -2.20
CA ALA A 56 -0.66 11.43 -3.56
C ALA A 56 -0.89 9.91 -3.52
N TRP A 57 -0.29 9.21 -2.55
CA TRP A 57 -0.55 7.78 -2.35
C TRP A 57 -1.99 7.50 -1.95
N LEU A 58 -2.54 8.28 -1.02
CA LEU A 58 -3.92 8.19 -0.60
C LEU A 58 -4.89 8.41 -1.77
N GLU A 59 -4.65 9.45 -2.58
CA GLU A 59 -5.46 9.72 -3.78
C GLU A 59 -5.45 8.53 -4.73
N ARG A 60 -4.27 7.98 -5.01
CA ARG A 60 -4.09 6.84 -5.90
C ARG A 60 -4.85 5.60 -5.40
N VAL A 61 -4.74 5.28 -4.11
CA VAL A 61 -5.46 4.13 -3.53
C VAL A 61 -6.96 4.38 -3.55
N THR A 62 -7.41 5.62 -3.31
CA THR A 62 -8.84 5.99 -3.40
C THR A 62 -9.38 5.78 -4.81
N GLN A 63 -8.63 6.18 -5.84
CA GLN A 63 -9.00 5.95 -7.24
C GLN A 63 -9.08 4.43 -7.54
N GLN A 64 -8.12 3.65 -7.06
CA GLN A 64 -8.12 2.19 -7.23
C GLN A 64 -9.35 1.54 -6.56
N LEU A 65 -9.67 1.91 -5.33
CA LEU A 65 -10.84 1.40 -4.61
C LEU A 65 -12.16 1.85 -5.24
N THR A 66 -12.18 3.02 -5.89
CA THR A 66 -13.35 3.49 -6.64
C THR A 66 -13.60 2.60 -7.84
N CYS A 67 -12.56 2.29 -8.63
CA CYS A 67 -12.68 1.43 -9.81
C CYS A 67 -12.92 -0.06 -9.46
N PHE A 68 -12.36 -0.51 -8.34
CA PHE A 68 -12.42 -1.90 -7.87
C PHE A 68 -12.99 -1.95 -6.44
N PRO A 69 -14.31 -1.74 -6.26
CA PRO A 69 -14.92 -1.69 -4.94
C PRO A 69 -14.81 -3.01 -4.17
N ASP A 70 -14.77 -4.14 -4.89
CA ASP A 70 -14.58 -5.50 -4.35
C ASP A 70 -13.10 -5.90 -4.21
N ALA A 71 -12.17 -4.97 -4.39
CA ALA A 71 -10.74 -5.22 -4.34
C ALA A 71 -10.30 -5.87 -3.02
N ARG A 72 -9.39 -6.83 -3.14
CA ARG A 72 -8.64 -7.45 -2.05
C ARG A 72 -7.16 -7.49 -2.41
N LEU A 73 -6.32 -7.35 -1.39
CA LEU A 73 -4.88 -7.44 -1.52
C LEU A 73 -4.37 -8.62 -0.70
N PHE A 74 -3.75 -9.59 -1.35
CA PHE A 74 -3.11 -10.72 -0.70
C PHE A 74 -1.62 -10.45 -0.58
N ILE A 75 -1.09 -10.47 0.63
CA ILE A 75 0.34 -10.28 0.87
C ILE A 75 1.03 -11.64 0.74
N ASP A 76 1.92 -11.77 -0.24
CA ASP A 76 2.64 -13.02 -0.50
C ASP A 76 3.95 -13.07 0.28
N GLU A 77 4.73 -11.99 0.23
CA GLU A 77 6.03 -11.86 0.91
C GLU A 77 6.24 -10.43 1.39
N VAL A 78 6.95 -10.31 2.51
CA VAL A 78 7.32 -9.02 3.10
C VAL A 78 8.78 -9.06 3.51
N PHE A 79 9.53 -8.06 3.06
CA PHE A 79 10.92 -7.85 3.41
C PHE A 79 11.06 -6.45 3.99
N ALA A 80 11.86 -6.33 5.05
CA ALA A 80 12.23 -5.04 5.59
C ALA A 80 13.75 -4.98 5.71
N CYS A 81 14.31 -3.80 5.48
CA CYS A 81 15.73 -3.53 5.62
C CYS A 81 15.90 -2.16 6.27
N GLU A 82 16.80 -2.08 7.23
CA GLU A 82 17.21 -0.82 7.85
C GLU A 82 18.25 -0.13 6.95
N ASP A 83 18.11 1.17 6.74
CA ASP A 83 19.10 1.98 6.05
C ASP A 83 20.18 2.52 7.02
N GLU A 84 21.25 3.07 6.46
CA GLU A 84 22.37 3.64 7.24
C GLU A 84 21.95 4.78 8.18
N SER A 85 20.77 5.36 7.97
CA SER A 85 20.18 6.42 8.79
C SER A 85 19.21 5.89 9.86
N GLY A 86 19.07 4.57 10.00
CA GLY A 86 18.20 3.92 10.96
C GLY A 86 16.72 3.90 10.56
N ASN A 87 16.39 4.20 9.30
CA ASN A 87 15.02 4.11 8.79
C ASN A 87 14.76 2.75 8.14
N PHE A 88 13.54 2.26 8.27
CA PHE A 88 13.14 1.02 7.60
C PHE A 88 12.58 1.30 6.20
N ARG A 89 13.09 0.52 5.23
CA ARG A 89 12.50 0.34 3.90
C ARG A 89 11.79 -1.00 3.87
N VAL A 90 10.57 -1.03 3.35
CA VAL A 90 9.77 -2.25 3.30
C VAL A 90 9.43 -2.56 1.85
N ALA A 91 9.71 -3.79 1.42
CA ALA A 91 9.32 -4.32 0.13
C ALA A 91 8.27 -5.41 0.34
N LEU A 92 7.14 -5.29 -0.33
CA LEU A 92 6.05 -6.26 -0.28
C LEU A 92 5.75 -6.78 -1.67
N ARG A 93 5.74 -8.10 -1.80
CA ARG A 93 5.15 -8.76 -2.96
C ARG A 93 3.72 -9.12 -2.59
N CYS A 94 2.77 -8.63 -3.37
CA CYS A 94 1.37 -8.84 -3.11
C CYS A 94 0.58 -9.06 -4.39
N THR A 95 -0.54 -9.75 -4.28
CA THR A 95 -1.44 -10.03 -5.38
C THR A 95 -2.73 -9.23 -5.18
N PHE A 96 -3.00 -8.33 -6.12
CA PHE A 96 -4.24 -7.57 -6.18
C PHE A 96 -5.31 -8.35 -6.94
N VAL A 97 -6.50 -8.44 -6.37
CA VAL A 97 -7.66 -9.08 -6.99
C VAL A 97 -8.86 -8.17 -6.88
N GLY A 98 -9.51 -7.86 -7.99
CA GLY A 98 -10.74 -7.06 -8.00
C GLY A 98 -11.45 -7.09 -9.34
N THR A 99 -12.70 -6.68 -9.35
CA THR A 99 -13.52 -6.57 -10.56
C THR A 99 -13.68 -5.10 -10.96
N HIS A 100 -13.46 -4.78 -12.22
CA HIS A 100 -13.59 -3.41 -12.70
C HIS A 100 -15.07 -3.01 -12.81
N LEU A 101 -15.63 -2.50 -11.72
CA LEU A 101 -17.04 -2.17 -11.57
C LEU A 101 -17.30 -0.67 -11.47
N GLY A 102 -16.32 0.12 -11.05
CA GLY A 102 -16.46 1.56 -10.87
C GLY A 102 -15.81 2.37 -11.97
N HIS A 103 -16.41 3.52 -12.27
CA HIS A 103 -15.83 4.50 -13.17
C HIS A 103 -14.62 5.16 -12.53
N GLY A 104 -13.60 5.48 -13.33
CA GLY A 104 -12.48 6.28 -12.85
C GLY A 104 -11.30 6.28 -13.81
N VAL A 105 -10.09 6.27 -13.26
CA VAL A 105 -8.84 6.39 -14.03
C VAL A 105 -8.62 5.28 -15.05
N TYR A 106 -9.29 4.14 -14.89
CA TYR A 106 -9.24 3.01 -15.82
C TYR A 106 -10.36 3.03 -16.89
N GLY A 107 -11.14 4.11 -16.95
CA GLY A 107 -12.21 4.29 -17.93
C GLY A 107 -13.55 3.71 -17.49
N THR A 108 -14.33 3.23 -18.46
CA THR A 108 -15.68 2.66 -18.25
C THR A 108 -15.56 1.27 -17.61
N PRO A 109 -16.41 0.93 -16.61
CA PRO A 109 -16.45 -0.40 -16.00
C PRO A 109 -16.57 -1.50 -17.05
N THR A 110 -15.60 -2.40 -17.07
CA THR A 110 -15.58 -3.52 -18.04
C THR A 110 -16.22 -4.79 -17.48
N GLY A 111 -16.46 -4.85 -16.16
CA GLY A 111 -16.93 -6.06 -15.48
C GLY A 111 -15.89 -7.20 -15.45
N GLN A 112 -14.68 -6.95 -15.93
CA GLN A 112 -13.63 -7.97 -15.95
C GLN A 112 -13.00 -8.11 -14.56
N ARG A 113 -12.76 -9.36 -14.18
CA ARG A 113 -11.99 -9.71 -12.99
C ARG A 113 -10.50 -9.62 -13.32
N ILE A 114 -9.77 -8.86 -12.53
CA ILE A 114 -8.34 -8.66 -12.64
C ILE A 114 -7.65 -9.37 -11.48
N VAL A 115 -6.57 -10.08 -11.80
CA VAL A 115 -5.63 -10.66 -10.84
C VAL A 115 -4.25 -10.21 -11.28
N GLN A 116 -3.62 -9.33 -10.50
CA GLN A 116 -2.37 -8.69 -10.88
C GLN A 116 -1.38 -8.77 -9.72
N PRO A 117 -0.21 -9.40 -9.90
CA PRO A 117 0.87 -9.28 -8.94
C PRO A 117 1.45 -7.86 -8.98
N TRP A 118 1.70 -7.32 -7.80
CA TRP A 118 2.37 -6.06 -7.55
C TRP A 118 3.59 -6.26 -6.67
N LEU A 119 4.60 -5.44 -6.94
CA LEU A 119 5.66 -5.14 -5.99
C LEU A 119 5.41 -3.74 -5.45
N LEU A 120 5.32 -3.63 -4.13
CA LEU A 120 5.13 -2.40 -3.39
C LEU A 120 6.40 -2.11 -2.57
N LEU A 121 7.04 -0.98 -2.83
CA LEU A 121 8.22 -0.52 -2.07
C LEU A 121 7.85 0.73 -1.29
N LEU A 122 8.12 0.72 0.02
CA LEU A 122 7.72 1.74 1.00
C LEU A 122 8.93 2.30 1.77
#